data_AF-A0A3D5UT76-F1
#
_entry.id   AF-A0A3D5UT76-F1
#
_cell.length_a   1.000
_cell.length_b   1.000
_cell.length_c   1.000
_cell.angle_alpha   90.00
_cell.angle_beta   90.00
_cell.angle_gamma   90.00
#
_symmetry.space_group_name_H-M   'P 1'
#
loop_
_entity.id
_entity.type
_entity.pdbx_description
1 polymer ?
#
loop_
_entity_poly.entity_id
_entity_poly.type
_entity_poly.pdbx_seq_one_letter_code
_entity_poly.pdbx_strand_id
1 'polypeptide(L)'
;EESGPDAGFAELFDGRWCILTPVPGTDQDAVEKLSAFWSDCGSRVDVMEPKHHDMVLAIVSHLPHIIAYNIVGTASDLETVTQSEVIKYSASGFRDFTRLAASDPTMWRDVCLNNKEPILEMLARFSEDLTALQRAIRWGDGDQLFELFTRTRAIRRSIVDAGQDTPAPNFGRTPKHAAKDADGEDDQ
;
A
#
# COMPACT_ATOMS: atom_id res chain seq x y z
N GLU A 1 -2.95 11.76 -1.05
CA GLU A 1 -4.10 11.26 -0.25
C GLU A 1 -4.99 12.43 0.16
N GLU A 2 -6.24 12.16 0.53
CA GLU A 2 -7.11 13.16 1.17
C GLU A 2 -7.19 12.84 2.66
N SER A 3 -7.01 13.84 3.52
CA SER A 3 -6.94 13.73 4.98
C SER A 3 -7.91 14.70 5.65
N GLY A 4 -8.29 14.42 6.90
CA GLY A 4 -9.22 15.25 7.68
C GLY A 4 -10.64 14.66 7.77
N PRO A 5 -11.52 15.26 8.58
CA PRO A 5 -12.86 14.70 8.83
C PRO A 5 -13.73 14.64 7.58
N ASP A 6 -13.56 15.59 6.65
CA ASP A 6 -14.32 15.65 5.39
C ASP A 6 -13.94 14.54 4.40
N ALA A 7 -12.80 13.87 4.62
CA ALA A 7 -12.34 12.75 3.79
C ALA A 7 -12.96 11.40 4.20
N GLY A 8 -13.75 11.36 5.28
CA GLY A 8 -14.43 10.17 5.76
C GLY A 8 -15.65 9.78 4.91
N PHE A 9 -15.88 8.48 4.75
CA PHE A 9 -17.05 7.92 4.07
C PHE A 9 -17.48 6.61 4.75
N ALA A 10 -18.75 6.25 4.63
CA ALA A 10 -19.37 5.19 5.45
C ALA A 10 -18.79 3.80 5.16
N GLU A 11 -18.48 3.52 3.90
CA GLU A 11 -17.99 2.22 3.40
C GLU A 11 -16.48 2.05 3.56
N LEU A 12 -15.80 2.94 4.30
CA LEU A 12 -14.34 2.95 4.44
C LEU A 12 -13.77 1.59 4.90
N PHE A 13 -14.52 0.88 5.73
CA PHE A 13 -14.09 -0.36 6.37
C PHE A 13 -14.68 -1.63 5.72
N ASP A 14 -15.57 -1.48 4.74
CA ASP A 14 -16.26 -2.60 4.10
C ASP A 14 -15.27 -3.55 3.41
N GLY A 15 -15.27 -4.82 3.81
CA GLY A 15 -14.42 -5.87 3.24
C GLY A 15 -12.92 -5.67 3.50
N ARG A 16 -12.54 -4.72 4.36
CA ARG A 16 -11.16 -4.45 4.76
C ARG A 16 -10.77 -5.31 5.96
N TRP A 17 -9.47 -5.51 6.14
CA TRP A 17 -8.95 -6.17 7.33
C TRP A 17 -8.74 -5.16 8.46
N CYS A 18 -9.16 -5.51 9.67
CA CYS A 18 -8.81 -4.85 10.91
C CYS A 18 -7.98 -5.83 11.75
N ILE A 19 -6.81 -5.39 12.23
CA ILE A 19 -5.94 -6.22 13.06
C ILE A 19 -6.01 -5.70 14.50
N LEU A 20 -6.33 -6.60 15.43
CA LEU A 20 -6.24 -6.33 16.86
C LEU A 20 -4.95 -6.93 17.42
N THR A 21 -4.25 -6.19 18.26
CA THR A 21 -2.99 -6.61 18.88
C THR A 21 -3.08 -6.59 20.40
N PRO A 22 -3.92 -7.43 21.03
CA PRO A 22 -4.05 -7.47 22.48
C PRO A 22 -2.72 -7.88 23.11
N VAL A 23 -2.34 -7.22 24.21
CA VAL A 23 -1.16 -7.58 25.01
C VAL A 23 -1.51 -8.66 26.04
N PRO A 24 -0.53 -9.42 26.56
CA PRO A 24 -0.79 -10.41 27.60
C PRO A 24 -1.55 -9.82 28.79
N GLY A 25 -2.65 -10.49 29.18
CA GLY A 25 -3.53 -10.04 30.26
C GLY A 25 -4.61 -9.04 29.84
N THR A 26 -4.76 -8.75 28.53
CA THR A 26 -5.93 -8.03 28.02
C THR A 26 -7.20 -8.84 28.29
N ASP A 27 -8.25 -8.17 28.76
CA ASP A 27 -9.57 -8.77 28.98
C ASP A 27 -10.15 -9.31 27.66
N GLN A 28 -10.43 -10.61 27.63
CA GLN A 28 -10.92 -11.28 26.44
C GLN A 28 -12.31 -10.80 26.04
N ASP A 29 -13.18 -10.46 27.00
CA ASP A 29 -14.51 -9.92 26.72
C ASP A 29 -14.41 -8.56 26.01
N ALA A 30 -13.39 -7.76 26.36
CA ALA A 30 -13.11 -6.50 25.69
C ALA A 30 -12.61 -6.70 24.25
N VAL A 31 -11.76 -7.70 24.01
CA VAL A 31 -11.28 -8.06 22.67
C VAL A 31 -12.44 -8.54 21.80
N GLU A 32 -13.31 -9.38 22.33
CA GLU A 32 -14.49 -9.89 21.62
C GLU A 32 -15.46 -8.76 21.26
N LYS A 33 -15.73 -7.86 22.22
CA LYS A 33 -16.58 -6.69 21.99
C LYS A 33 -16.02 -5.78 20.89
N LEU A 34 -14.72 -5.53 20.89
CA LEU A 34 -14.07 -4.71 19.86
C LEU A 34 -14.02 -5.42 18.50
N SER A 35 -13.84 -6.75 18.50
CA SER A 35 -13.91 -7.56 17.28
C SER A 35 -15.30 -7.51 16.64
N ALA A 36 -16.36 -7.61 17.46
CA ALA A 36 -17.73 -7.47 17.00
C ALA A 36 -17.98 -6.08 16.40
N PHE A 37 -17.52 -5.02 17.08
CA PHE A 37 -17.62 -3.65 16.57
C PHE A 37 -17.02 -3.49 15.16
N TRP A 38 -15.79 -3.97 14.94
CA TRP A 38 -15.16 -3.86 13.63
C TRP A 38 -15.84 -4.73 12.57
N SER A 39 -16.36 -5.90 12.97
CA SER A 39 -17.12 -6.77 12.09
C SER A 39 -18.44 -6.13 11.66
N ASP A 40 -19.12 -5.43 12.58
CA ASP A 40 -20.35 -4.67 12.30
C ASP A 40 -20.09 -3.47 11.38
N CYS A 41 -18.88 -2.89 11.41
CA CYS A 41 -18.40 -1.92 10.43
C CYS A 41 -18.00 -2.54 9.07
N GLY A 42 -18.21 -3.84 8.86
CA GLY A 42 -17.93 -4.53 7.60
C GLY A 42 -16.49 -5.04 7.45
N SER A 43 -15.63 -4.90 8.47
CA SER A 43 -14.27 -5.42 8.43
C SER A 43 -14.19 -6.93 8.69
N ARG A 44 -13.12 -7.56 8.21
CA ARG A 44 -12.64 -8.86 8.65
C ARG A 44 -11.63 -8.64 9.78
N VAL A 45 -11.84 -9.25 10.94
CA VAL A 45 -10.96 -9.07 12.09
C VAL A 45 -9.95 -10.22 12.18
N ASP A 46 -8.69 -9.87 12.41
CA ASP A 46 -7.63 -10.81 12.76
C ASP A 46 -6.92 -10.38 14.05
N VAL A 47 -6.30 -11.33 14.75
CA VAL A 47 -5.61 -11.09 16.02
C VAL A 47 -4.18 -11.59 15.95
N MET A 48 -3.22 -10.74 16.27
CA MET A 48 -1.81 -11.13 16.27
C MET A 48 -0.99 -10.36 17.32
N GLU A 49 0.19 -10.90 17.63
CA GLU A 49 1.14 -10.23 18.52
C GLU A 49 1.60 -8.88 17.94
N PRO A 50 1.79 -7.82 18.76
CA PRO A 50 2.21 -6.51 18.28
C PRO A 50 3.50 -6.55 17.43
N LYS A 51 4.49 -7.33 17.85
CA LYS A 51 5.75 -7.48 17.11
C LYS A 51 5.54 -8.15 15.74
N HIS A 52 4.60 -9.09 15.65
CA HIS A 52 4.29 -9.75 14.38
C HIS A 52 3.58 -8.78 13.43
N HIS A 53 2.60 -8.02 13.94
CA HIS A 53 1.95 -6.94 13.20
C HIS A 53 2.98 -5.98 12.60
N ASP A 54 3.87 -5.44 13.43
CA ASP A 54 4.86 -4.44 12.98
C ASP A 54 5.78 -4.98 11.89
N MET A 55 6.16 -6.26 11.96
CA MET A 55 6.97 -6.93 10.94
C MET A 55 6.20 -7.16 9.65
N VAL A 56 4.94 -7.63 9.73
CA VAL A 56 4.09 -7.83 8.56
C VAL A 56 3.84 -6.50 7.86
N LEU A 57 3.46 -5.46 8.61
CA LEU A 57 3.17 -4.13 8.07
C LEU A 57 4.44 -3.45 7.53
N ALA A 58 5.62 -3.75 8.07
CA ALA A 58 6.88 -3.26 7.51
C ALA A 58 7.06 -3.68 6.05
N ILE A 59 6.73 -4.92 5.68
CA ILE A 59 6.86 -5.39 4.30
C ILE A 59 5.65 -5.05 3.42
N VAL A 60 4.42 -5.17 3.93
CA VAL A 60 3.22 -4.98 3.09
C VAL A 60 2.75 -3.53 2.97
N SER A 61 3.20 -2.64 3.85
CA SER A 61 2.76 -1.23 3.88
C SER A 61 3.93 -0.24 3.93
N HIS A 62 4.82 -0.34 4.92
CA HIS A 62 5.80 0.71 5.18
C HIS A 62 6.90 0.78 4.12
N LEU A 63 7.53 -0.36 3.80
CA LEU A 63 8.56 -0.42 2.78
C LEU A 63 8.03 0.07 1.41
N PRO A 64 6.84 -0.34 0.92
CA PRO A 64 6.25 0.23 -0.30
C PRO A 64 6.20 1.77 -0.32
N HIS A 65 5.79 2.42 0.77
CA HIS A 65 5.74 3.89 0.84
C HIS A 65 7.14 4.51 0.85
N ILE A 66 8.09 3.93 1.59
CA ILE A 66 9.47 4.42 1.63
C ILE A 66 10.13 4.33 0.24
N ILE A 67 9.93 3.22 -0.48
CA ILE A 67 10.42 3.06 -1.85
C ILE A 67 9.76 4.07 -2.78
N ALA A 68 8.46 4.36 -2.60
CA ALA A 68 7.76 5.38 -3.37
C ALA A 68 8.35 6.77 -3.16
N TYR A 69 8.53 7.20 -1.90
CA TYR A 69 9.17 8.47 -1.58
C TYR A 69 10.58 8.57 -2.18
N ASN A 70 11.37 7.50 -2.11
CA ASN A 70 12.73 7.48 -2.62
C ASN A 70 12.80 7.57 -4.16
N ILE A 71 11.92 6.84 -4.87
CA ILE A 71 11.84 6.89 -6.35
C ILE A 71 11.41 8.28 -6.81
N VAL A 72 10.40 8.87 -6.17
CA VAL A 72 9.91 10.21 -6.51
C VAL A 72 10.97 11.27 -6.20
N GLY A 73 11.65 11.17 -5.05
CA GLY A 73 12.79 12.04 -4.70
C GLY A 73 13.92 11.95 -5.72
N THR A 74 14.32 10.73 -6.12
CA THR A 74 15.35 10.51 -7.15
C THR A 74 14.95 11.16 -8.48
N ALA A 75 13.69 11.04 -8.88
CA ALA A 75 13.19 11.66 -10.10
C ALA A 75 13.17 13.20 -10.02
N SER A 76 12.79 13.75 -8.86
CA SER A 76 12.82 15.21 -8.60
C SER A 76 14.25 15.76 -8.71
N ASP A 77 15.23 15.07 -8.14
CA ASP A 77 16.63 15.47 -8.21
C ASP A 77 17.15 15.45 -9.66
N LEU A 78 16.73 14.48 -10.46
CA LEU A 78 17.08 14.38 -11.89
C LEU A 78 16.34 15.41 -12.76
N GLU A 79 15.10 15.79 -12.44
CA GLU A 79 14.36 16.81 -13.20
C GLU A 79 15.06 18.17 -13.18
N THR A 80 15.79 18.48 -12.10
CA THR A 80 16.65 19.68 -12.05
C THR A 80 17.73 19.70 -13.14
N VAL A 81 18.07 18.53 -13.69
CA VAL A 81 19.04 18.33 -14.77
C VAL A 81 18.35 18.21 -16.14
N THR A 82 17.15 17.64 -16.22
CA THR A 82 16.48 17.28 -17.50
C THR A 82 15.18 18.04 -17.83
N GLN A 83 14.81 19.07 -17.07
CA GLN A 83 13.68 20.01 -17.29
C GLN A 83 12.41 19.43 -18.00
N SER A 84 11.38 19.12 -17.20
CA SER A 84 9.98 18.82 -17.58
C SER A 84 9.66 17.42 -18.13
N GLU A 85 10.65 16.56 -18.34
CA GLU A 85 10.42 15.22 -18.91
C GLU A 85 9.80 14.24 -17.91
N VAL A 86 10.13 14.35 -16.62
CA VAL A 86 9.61 13.45 -15.57
C VAL A 86 8.09 13.53 -15.46
N ILE A 87 7.54 14.75 -15.45
CA ILE A 87 6.09 14.96 -15.42
C ILE A 87 5.46 14.53 -16.76
N LYS A 88 6.04 14.93 -17.89
CA LYS A 88 5.49 14.64 -19.24
C LYS A 88 5.45 13.15 -19.57
N TYR A 89 6.44 12.39 -19.14
CA TYR A 89 6.56 10.95 -19.41
C TYR A 89 6.22 10.08 -18.20
N SER A 90 5.51 10.64 -17.22
CA SER A 90 4.97 9.87 -16.09
C SER A 90 3.96 8.83 -16.60
N ALA A 91 4.47 7.65 -16.97
CA ALA A 91 3.67 6.50 -17.33
C ALA A 91 2.99 5.91 -16.07
N SER A 92 2.04 4.99 -16.28
CA SER A 92 1.21 4.39 -15.23
C SER A 92 2.00 3.91 -14.01
N GLY A 93 3.17 3.29 -14.21
CA GLY A 93 4.01 2.79 -13.11
C GLY A 93 4.58 3.89 -12.19
N PHE A 94 5.05 5.02 -12.76
CA PHE A 94 5.53 6.14 -11.95
C PHE A 94 4.37 6.85 -11.25
N ARG A 95 3.21 6.96 -11.91
CA ARG A 95 1.98 7.52 -11.32
C ARG A 95 1.58 6.78 -10.04
N ASP A 96 1.66 5.45 -10.02
CA ASP A 96 1.33 4.66 -8.83
C ASP A 96 2.25 4.96 -7.64
N PHE A 97 3.55 5.18 -7.87
CA PHE A 97 4.47 5.63 -6.83
C PHE A 97 4.19 7.07 -6.37
N THR A 98 3.91 7.99 -7.29
CA THR A 98 3.57 9.38 -6.90
C THR A 98 2.32 9.45 -6.02
N ARG A 99 1.36 8.53 -6.20
CA ARG A 99 0.17 8.42 -5.34
C ARG A 99 0.54 8.09 -3.89
N LEU A 100 1.44 7.14 -3.67
CA LEU A 100 1.92 6.76 -2.33
C LEU A 100 2.80 7.87 -1.73
N ALA A 101 3.64 8.51 -2.54
CA ALA A 101 4.49 9.62 -2.08
C ALA A 101 3.69 10.90 -1.76
N ALA A 102 2.42 10.99 -2.18
CA ALA A 102 1.51 12.09 -1.84
C ALA A 102 0.76 11.86 -0.51
N SER A 103 1.19 10.88 0.29
CA SER A 103 0.69 10.67 1.65
C SER A 103 1.21 11.73 2.64
N ASP A 104 0.52 11.85 3.77
CA ASP A 104 0.86 12.86 4.79
C ASP A 104 2.29 12.63 5.35
N PRO A 105 3.19 13.62 5.24
CA PRO A 105 4.58 13.46 5.66
C PRO A 105 4.74 13.36 7.19
N THR A 106 3.81 13.92 7.96
CA THR A 106 3.86 13.85 9.43
C THR A 106 3.59 12.42 9.89
N MET A 107 2.54 11.79 9.35
CA MET A 107 2.19 10.40 9.57
C MET A 107 3.33 9.47 9.19
N TRP A 108 3.88 9.60 7.98
CA TRP A 108 4.94 8.69 7.51
C TRP A 108 6.28 8.90 8.21
N ARG A 109 6.59 10.11 8.67
CA ARG A 109 7.71 10.33 9.61
C ARG A 109 7.50 9.53 10.89
N ASP A 110 6.31 9.62 11.48
CA ASP A 110 6.03 8.98 12.77
C ASP A 110 5.99 7.44 12.63
N VAL A 111 5.48 6.90 11.52
CA VAL A 111 5.57 5.46 11.20
C VAL A 111 7.03 5.01 11.13
N CYS A 112 7.89 5.75 10.42
CA CYS A 112 9.32 5.42 10.32
C CYS A 112 10.02 5.44 11.68
N LEU A 113 9.68 6.41 12.54
CA LEU A 113 10.29 6.55 13.86
C LEU A 113 9.81 5.48 14.86
N ASN A 114 8.53 5.09 14.80
CA ASN A 114 7.96 4.14 15.75
C ASN A 114 8.13 2.67 15.32
N ASN A 115 8.31 2.38 14.03
CA ASN A 115 8.55 1.02 13.52
C ASN A 115 9.94 0.85 12.88
N LYS A 116 10.94 1.54 13.43
CA LYS A 116 12.29 1.65 12.87
C LYS A 116 12.96 0.31 12.60
N GLU A 117 13.01 -0.59 13.59
CA GLU A 117 13.80 -1.82 13.49
C GLU A 117 13.25 -2.79 12.42
N PRO A 118 11.94 -3.12 12.39
CA PRO A 118 11.36 -3.90 11.29
C PRO A 118 11.52 -3.23 9.91
N ILE A 119 11.39 -1.91 9.83
CA ILE A 119 11.62 -1.17 8.58
C ILE A 119 13.08 -1.34 8.10
N LEU A 120 14.06 -1.20 8.99
CA LEU A 120 15.48 -1.36 8.64
C LEU A 120 15.79 -2.80 8.21
N GLU A 121 15.19 -3.80 8.85
CA GLU A 121 15.34 -5.19 8.43
C GLU A 121 14.83 -5.40 7.00
N MET A 122 13.64 -4.87 6.68
CA MET A 122 13.05 -5.01 5.35
C MET A 122 13.82 -4.21 4.29
N LEU A 123 14.33 -3.03 4.63
CA LEU A 123 15.20 -2.24 3.75
C LEU A 123 16.51 -2.94 3.42
N ALA A 124 17.13 -3.62 4.40
CA ALA A 124 18.35 -4.40 4.17
C ALA A 124 18.11 -5.53 3.15
N ARG A 125 17.06 -6.33 3.37
CA ARG A 125 16.65 -7.41 2.45
C ARG A 125 16.35 -6.88 1.04
N PHE A 126 15.58 -5.80 0.95
CA PHE A 126 15.26 -5.16 -0.32
C PHE A 126 16.51 -4.66 -1.06
N SER A 127 17.47 -4.08 -0.33
CA SER A 127 18.72 -3.57 -0.91
C SER A 127 19.60 -4.69 -1.47
N GLU A 128 19.64 -5.84 -0.79
CA GLU A 128 20.32 -7.04 -1.28
C GLU A 128 19.67 -7.57 -2.56
N ASP A 129 18.34 -7.68 -2.58
CA ASP A 129 17.57 -8.11 -3.76
C ASP A 129 17.77 -7.16 -4.95
N LEU A 130 17.74 -5.84 -4.70
CA LEU A 130 17.98 -4.83 -5.72
C LEU A 130 19.41 -4.90 -6.27
N THR A 131 20.40 -5.16 -5.40
CA THR A 131 21.80 -5.35 -5.81
C THR A 131 21.94 -6.59 -6.69
N ALA A 132 21.25 -7.68 -6.38
CA ALA A 132 21.23 -8.87 -7.22
C ALA A 132 20.60 -8.58 -8.60
N LEU A 133 19.45 -7.88 -8.63
CA LEU A 133 18.80 -7.46 -9.87
C LEU A 133 19.70 -6.55 -10.73
N GLN A 134 20.41 -5.61 -10.10
CA GLN A 134 21.37 -4.75 -10.79
C GLN A 134 22.50 -5.55 -11.46
N ARG A 135 23.02 -6.59 -10.79
CA ARG A 135 24.04 -7.48 -11.37
C ARG A 135 23.50 -8.26 -12.57
N ALA A 136 22.28 -8.81 -12.47
CA ALA A 136 21.63 -9.52 -13.56
C ALA A 136 21.56 -8.62 -14.82
N ILE A 137 21.10 -7.39 -14.66
CA ILE A 137 21.03 -6.39 -15.74
C ILE A 137 22.42 -6.10 -16.30
N ARG A 138 23.40 -5.83 -15.42
CA ARG A 138 24.77 -5.47 -15.83
C ARG A 138 25.44 -6.56 -16.67
N TRP A 139 25.16 -7.82 -16.37
CA TRP A 139 25.74 -8.97 -17.07
C TRP A 139 24.85 -9.53 -18.19
N GLY A 140 23.66 -8.96 -18.39
CA GLY A 140 22.72 -9.44 -19.40
C GLY A 140 22.16 -10.83 -19.10
N ASP A 141 22.03 -11.19 -17.82
CA ASP A 141 21.50 -12.49 -17.37
C ASP A 141 19.96 -12.51 -17.53
N GLY A 142 19.52 -12.79 -18.76
CA GLY A 142 18.10 -12.81 -19.12
C GLY A 142 17.28 -13.86 -18.39
N ASP A 143 17.87 -15.01 -18.07
CA ASP A 143 17.17 -16.11 -17.40
C ASP A 143 16.87 -15.74 -15.95
N GLN A 144 17.84 -15.19 -15.21
CA GLN A 144 17.62 -14.70 -13.85
C GLN A 144 16.54 -13.61 -13.80
N LEU A 145 16.53 -12.69 -14.77
CA LEU A 145 15.49 -11.66 -14.89
C LEU A 145 14.11 -12.28 -15.13
N PHE A 146 14.01 -13.22 -16.07
CA PHE A 146 12.77 -13.88 -16.43
C PHE A 146 12.18 -14.67 -15.26
N GLU A 147 13.01 -15.42 -14.54
CA GLU A 147 12.60 -16.17 -13.35
C GLU A 147 12.05 -15.25 -12.27
N LEU A 148 12.75 -14.15 -11.97
CA LEU A 148 12.30 -13.18 -10.98
C LEU A 148 10.94 -12.59 -11.34
N PHE A 149 10.77 -12.11 -12.59
CA PHE A 149 9.52 -11.50 -13.05
C PHE A 149 8.36 -12.51 -13.11
N THR A 150 8.65 -13.76 -13.43
CA THR A 150 7.65 -14.84 -13.43
C THR A 150 7.16 -15.13 -12.01
N ARG A 151 8.08 -15.23 -11.05
CA ARG A 151 7.76 -15.48 -9.64
C ARG A 151 6.91 -14.36 -9.04
N THR A 152 7.25 -13.09 -9.29
CA THR A 152 6.49 -11.95 -8.74
C THR A 152 5.09 -11.82 -9.34
N ARG A 153 4.91 -12.20 -10.62
CA ARG A 153 3.58 -12.24 -11.26
C ARG A 153 2.62 -13.20 -10.56
N ALA A 154 3.11 -14.33 -10.04
CA ALA A 154 2.27 -15.28 -9.31
C ALA A 154 1.68 -14.68 -8.03
N ILE A 155 2.48 -13.89 -7.29
CA ILE A 155 2.02 -13.21 -6.06
C ILE A 155 0.90 -12.22 -6.38
N ARG A 156 1.05 -11.42 -7.45
CA ARG A 156 0.01 -10.49 -7.88
C ARG A 156 -1.31 -11.21 -8.21
N ARG A 157 -1.25 -12.37 -8.86
CA ARG A 157 -2.44 -13.16 -9.16
C ARG A 157 -3.14 -13.63 -7.88
N SER A 158 -2.39 -14.11 -6.89
CA SER A 158 -2.95 -14.50 -5.59
C SER A 158 -3.64 -13.34 -4.86
N ILE A 159 -3.13 -12.11 -4.97
CA ILE A 159 -3.76 -10.90 -4.41
C ILE A 159 -5.11 -10.62 -5.10
N VAL A 160 -5.15 -10.73 -6.43
CA VAL A 160 -6.37 -10.54 -7.22
C VAL A 160 -7.41 -11.62 -6.88
N ASP A 161 -7.00 -12.89 -6.83
CA ASP A 161 -7.87 -14.02 -6.51
C ASP A 161 -8.44 -13.91 -5.07
N ALA A 162 -7.69 -13.30 -4.15
CA ALA A 162 -8.13 -13.01 -2.79
C ALA A 162 -9.08 -11.79 -2.67
N GLY A 163 -9.40 -11.14 -3.80
CA GLY A 163 -10.26 -9.95 -3.84
C GLY A 163 -9.64 -8.74 -3.13
N GLN A 164 -8.33 -8.73 -2.91
CA GLN A 164 -7.62 -7.62 -2.27
C GLN A 164 -7.16 -6.55 -3.27
N ASP A 165 -7.40 -6.78 -4.56
CA ASP A 165 -7.13 -5.79 -5.60
C ASP A 165 -8.29 -4.78 -5.71
N THR A 166 -7.94 -3.51 -5.88
CA THR A 166 -8.92 -2.44 -6.10
C THR A 166 -8.75 -1.88 -7.52
N PRO A 167 -9.77 -1.97 -8.40
CA PRO A 167 -9.68 -1.48 -9.78
C PRO A 167 -9.60 0.05 -9.89
N ALA A 168 -10.01 0.77 -8.85
CA ALA A 168 -9.86 2.22 -8.75
C ALA A 168 -8.76 2.57 -7.72
N PRO A 169 -7.86 3.54 -8.03
CA PRO A 169 -6.79 3.98 -7.12
C PRO A 169 -7.31 4.84 -5.95
N ASN A 170 -8.55 4.63 -5.54
CA ASN A 170 -9.26 5.43 -4.56
C ASN A 170 -9.68 4.64 -3.32
N PHE A 171 -9.16 3.43 -3.11
CA PHE A 171 -9.45 2.60 -1.94
C PHE A 171 -10.96 2.36 -1.67
N GLY A 172 -11.81 2.41 -2.69
CA GLY A 172 -13.26 2.24 -2.53
C GLY A 172 -14.03 3.54 -2.29
N ARG A 173 -13.41 4.71 -2.46
CA ARG A 173 -14.07 6.04 -2.42
C ARG A 173 -15.08 6.28 -3.54
N THR A 174 -15.37 5.31 -4.41
CA THR A 174 -16.49 5.42 -5.36
C THR A 174 -17.74 4.87 -4.68
N PRO A 175 -18.75 5.71 -4.36
CA PRO A 175 -20.00 5.20 -3.79
C PRO A 175 -20.65 4.24 -4.78
N LYS A 176 -21.12 3.07 -4.31
CA LYS A 176 -21.94 2.14 -5.12
C LYS A 176 -23.23 2.80 -5.64
N HIS A 177 -23.63 3.94 -5.08
CA HIS A 177 -24.81 4.70 -5.50
C HIS A 177 -24.57 5.76 -6.58
N ALA A 178 -23.34 6.14 -6.90
CA ALA A 178 -23.10 7.16 -7.93
C ALA A 178 -23.36 6.66 -9.38
N ALA A 179 -23.56 5.36 -9.57
CA ALA A 179 -23.79 4.75 -10.89
C ALA A 179 -25.27 4.63 -11.29
N LYS A 180 -26.23 5.06 -10.46
CA LYS A 180 -27.67 4.97 -10.78
C LYS A 180 -28.31 6.25 -11.29
N ASP A 181 -27.63 7.39 -11.19
CA ASP A 181 -28.22 8.69 -11.53
C ASP A 181 -27.78 9.22 -12.92
N ALA A 182 -27.07 8.41 -13.72
CA ALA A 182 -26.55 8.82 -15.03
C ALA A 182 -27.31 8.26 -16.24
N ASP A 183 -28.33 7.40 -16.05
CA ASP A 183 -29.09 6.75 -17.13
C ASP A 183 -30.54 7.26 -17.25
N GLY A 184 -30.82 8.51 -16.88
CA GLY A 184 -32.19 9.00 -16.77
C GLY A 184 -32.39 10.47 -17.12
N GLU A 185 -31.91 10.94 -18.26
CA GLU A 185 -32.43 12.18 -18.88
C GLU A 185 -32.04 12.23 -20.37
N ASP A 186 -32.84 11.57 -21.21
CA ASP A 186 -33.00 11.91 -22.63
C ASP A 186 -34.33 11.29 -23.10
N ASP A 187 -35.44 11.98 -22.81
CA ASP A 187 -36.69 11.89 -23.58
C ASP A 187 -37.66 13.02 -23.17
N GLN A 188 -37.49 14.20 -23.78
CA GLN A 188 -38.54 15.08 -24.33
C GLN A 188 -37.99 16.42 -24.84
#